data_AF-A0A7H1MJY1-F1
#
_entry.id   AF-A0A7H1MJY1-F1
#
_cell.length_a   1.000
_cell.length_b   1.000
_cell.length_c   1.000
_cell.angle_alpha   90.00
_cell.angle_beta   90.00
_cell.angle_gamma   90.00
#
_symmetry.space_group_name_H-M   'P 1'
#
loop_
_entity.id
_entity.type
_entity.pdbx_description
1 polymer ?
#
loop_
_entity_poly.entity_id
_entity_poly.type
_entity_poly.pdbx_seq_one_letter_code
_entity_poly.pdbx_strand_id
1 'polypeptide(L)'
;MYESLINDKTLHCEYLKHLFDLIEQIIKLHPMKFPFNKFSFNIDQQGLEYFEILEILGLASKKVKENLRIEIIENALAQRKFSYFVGFNTDDIKEIYNIGFEVAFDYLGVGNNSLGNILKIKDYVYRIKGSRVHFEETMRES
;
A
#
# COMPACT_ATOMS: atom_id res chain seq x y z
N MET A 1 -10.62 0.71 20.03
CA MET A 1 -11.15 1.88 19.28
C MET A 1 -10.95 1.73 17.77
N TYR A 2 -9.81 1.24 17.27
CA TYR A 2 -9.63 0.89 15.84
C TYR A 2 -10.38 -0.38 15.43
N GLU A 3 -10.49 -1.40 16.28
CA GLU A 3 -11.18 -2.66 15.95
C GLU A 3 -12.69 -2.51 15.70
N SER A 4 -13.36 -1.56 16.37
CA SER A 4 -14.79 -1.31 16.17
C SER A 4 -15.09 -0.62 14.84
N LEU A 5 -14.12 0.12 14.27
CA LEU A 5 -14.25 0.78 12.96
C LEU A 5 -14.17 -0.23 11.80
N ILE A 6 -13.47 -1.35 11.99
CA ILE A 6 -13.28 -2.40 10.97
C ILE A 6 -14.52 -3.31 10.83
N ASN A 7 -15.48 -3.23 11.77
CA ASN A 7 -16.73 -4.01 11.72
C ASN A 7 -17.89 -3.25 11.08
N ASP A 8 -17.77 -1.93 10.89
CA ASP A 8 -18.78 -1.10 10.25
C ASP A 8 -18.21 -0.51 8.96
N LYS A 9 -18.66 -1.06 7.84
CA LYS A 9 -18.27 -0.64 6.49
C LYS A 9 -18.39 0.88 6.29
N THR A 10 -19.43 1.48 6.87
CA THR A 10 -19.70 2.92 6.72
C THR A 10 -18.62 3.74 7.42
N LEU A 11 -18.29 3.38 8.66
CA LEU A 11 -17.25 4.07 9.42
C LEU A 11 -15.86 3.88 8.82
N HIS A 12 -15.59 2.70 8.25
CA HIS A 12 -14.34 2.47 7.51
C HIS A 12 -14.23 3.37 6.26
N CYS A 13 -15.32 3.50 5.49
CA CYS A 13 -15.37 4.41 4.34
C CYS A 13 -15.15 5.87 4.76
N GLU A 14 -15.81 6.32 5.83
CA GLU A 14 -15.65 7.68 6.35
C GLU A 14 -14.22 7.94 6.81
N TYR A 15 -13.61 6.97 7.50
CA TYR A 15 -12.22 7.03 7.91
C TYR A 15 -11.28 7.17 6.71
N LEU A 16 -11.42 6.32 5.69
CA LEU A 16 -10.56 6.37 4.51
C LEU A 16 -10.72 7.69 3.76
N LYS A 17 -11.96 8.18 3.59
CA LYS A 17 -12.21 9.49 2.96
C LYS A 17 -11.50 10.61 3.73
N HIS A 18 -11.68 10.65 5.05
CA HIS A 18 -11.03 11.65 5.89
C HIS A 18 -9.50 11.59 5.79
N LEU A 19 -8.93 10.38 5.79
CA LEU A 19 -7.49 10.17 5.65
C LEU A 19 -6.97 10.69 4.30
N PHE A 20 -7.65 10.39 3.20
CA PHE A 20 -7.25 10.86 1.87
C PHE A 20 -7.42 12.38 1.69
N ASP A 21 -8.44 12.97 2.30
CA ASP A 21 -8.60 14.44 2.34
C ASP A 21 -7.41 15.10 3.05
N LEU A 22 -6.94 14.51 4.15
CA LEU A 22 -5.76 14.99 4.88
C LEU A 22 -4.48 14.83 4.05
N ILE A 23 -4.29 13.68 3.39
CA ILE A 23 -3.14 13.44 2.51
C ILE A 23 -3.11 14.48 1.39
N GLU A 24 -4.26 14.75 0.77
CA GLU A 24 -4.36 15.76 -0.28
C GLU A 24 -4.01 17.16 0.24
N GLN A 25 -4.47 17.52 1.43
CA GLN A 25 -4.09 18.79 2.07
C GLN A 25 -2.59 18.89 2.33
N ILE A 26 -1.96 17.83 2.85
CA ILE A 26 -0.52 17.77 3.09
C ILE A 26 0.25 17.97 1.76
N ILE A 27 -0.12 17.23 0.72
CA ILE A 27 0.51 17.35 -0.61
C ILE A 27 0.30 18.76 -1.21
N LYS A 28 -0.86 19.39 -0.96
CA LYS A 28 -1.12 20.76 -1.42
C LYS A 28 -0.21 21.79 -0.73
N LEU A 29 -0.01 21.65 0.58
CA LEU A 29 0.77 22.56 1.41
C LEU A 29 2.29 22.39 1.26
N HIS A 30 2.76 21.22 0.82
CA HIS A 30 4.18 20.93 0.64
C HIS A 30 4.56 20.94 -0.85
N PRO A 31 5.06 22.05 -1.40
CA PRO A 31 5.60 22.06 -2.75
C PRO A 31 6.85 21.17 -2.81
N MET A 32 6.76 20.07 -3.55
CA MET A 32 7.89 19.16 -3.73
C MET A 32 8.96 19.85 -4.59
N LYS A 33 10.09 20.21 -3.96
CA LYS A 33 11.22 20.89 -4.63
C LYS A 33 12.05 19.98 -5.54
N PHE A 34 11.88 18.66 -5.41
CA PHE A 34 12.64 17.68 -6.18
C PHE A 34 11.72 16.60 -6.75
N PRO A 35 11.94 16.16 -8.01
CA PRO A 35 11.05 15.24 -8.71
C PRO A 35 10.99 13.84 -8.11
N PHE A 36 11.96 13.45 -7.25
CA PHE A 36 12.00 12.15 -6.59
C PHE A 36 11.44 12.13 -5.18
N ASN A 37 11.15 13.31 -4.61
CA ASN A 37 10.51 13.40 -3.32
C ASN A 37 9.00 13.25 -3.56
N LYS A 38 8.51 12.03 -3.39
CA LYS A 38 7.08 11.74 -3.28
C LYS A 38 6.78 11.36 -1.85
N PHE A 39 5.58 11.69 -1.39
CA PHE A 39 5.04 11.08 -0.19
C PHE A 39 4.79 9.60 -0.45
N SER A 40 4.84 8.80 0.59
CA SER A 40 4.53 7.38 0.54
C SER A 40 3.36 7.08 1.44
N PHE A 41 2.41 6.29 0.96
CA PHE A 41 1.29 5.79 1.74
C PHE A 41 1.32 4.26 1.74
N ASN A 42 1.38 3.67 2.93
CA ASN A 42 1.50 2.24 3.08
C ASN A 42 0.13 1.59 3.07
N ILE A 43 -0.02 0.53 2.28
CA ILE A 43 -1.20 -0.33 2.25
C ILE A 43 -0.70 -1.76 2.39
N ASP A 44 -1.22 -2.52 3.35
CA ASP A 44 -0.92 -3.94 3.44
C ASP A 44 -1.76 -4.76 2.43
N GLN A 45 -1.34 -5.99 2.17
CA GLN A 45 -2.02 -6.87 1.21
C GLN A 45 -3.51 -7.05 1.53
N GLN A 46 -3.89 -7.15 2.82
CA GLN A 46 -5.30 -7.30 3.22
C GLN A 46 -6.09 -6.00 3.01
N GLY A 47 -5.45 -4.84 3.17
CA GLY A 47 -6.01 -3.55 2.86
C GLY A 47 -6.53 -3.48 1.41
N LEU A 48 -5.82 -4.11 0.47
CA LEU A 48 -6.24 -4.15 -0.94
C LEU A 48 -7.55 -4.93 -1.18
N GLU A 49 -7.95 -5.82 -0.27
CA GLU A 49 -9.21 -6.57 -0.38
C GLU A 49 -10.46 -5.69 -0.17
N TYR A 50 -10.29 -4.47 0.38
CA TYR A 50 -11.35 -3.49 0.53
C TYR A 50 -11.49 -2.64 -0.73
N PHE A 51 -12.52 -2.90 -1.54
CA PHE A 51 -12.76 -2.21 -2.81
C PHE A 51 -12.84 -0.68 -2.66
N GLU A 52 -13.22 -0.20 -1.47
CA GLU A 52 -13.34 1.23 -1.16
C GLU A 52 -11.99 1.97 -1.24
N ILE A 53 -10.87 1.26 -1.02
CA ILE A 53 -9.53 1.84 -1.20
C ILE A 53 -9.33 2.24 -2.66
N LEU A 54 -9.67 1.36 -3.60
CA LEU A 54 -9.50 1.64 -5.03
C LEU A 54 -10.44 2.75 -5.49
N GLU A 55 -11.69 2.78 -5.00
CA GLU A 55 -12.63 3.86 -5.30
C GLU A 55 -12.07 5.23 -4.86
N ILE A 56 -11.56 5.33 -3.63
CA ILE A 56 -11.02 6.58 -3.10
C ILE A 56 -9.74 6.99 -3.83
N LEU A 57 -8.85 6.05 -4.16
CA LEU A 57 -7.68 6.30 -4.99
C LEU A 57 -8.06 6.83 -6.38
N GLY A 58 -9.13 6.28 -6.97
CA GLY A 58 -9.67 6.71 -8.26
C GLY A 58 -10.07 8.20 -8.26
N LEU A 59 -10.66 8.66 -7.16
CA LEU A 59 -11.12 10.04 -6.96
C LEU A 59 -9.99 11.05 -6.69
N ALA A 60 -8.77 10.59 -6.42
CA ALA A 60 -7.66 11.48 -6.11
C ALA A 60 -7.32 12.45 -7.26
N SER A 61 -6.97 13.68 -6.91
CA SER A 61 -6.56 14.68 -7.90
C SER A 61 -5.24 14.30 -8.59
N LYS A 62 -5.03 14.81 -9.80
CA LYS A 62 -3.79 14.57 -10.57
C LYS A 62 -2.54 14.90 -9.76
N LYS A 63 -2.56 16.00 -8.99
CA LYS A 63 -1.44 16.40 -8.13
C LYS A 63 -1.12 15.34 -7.07
N VAL A 64 -2.14 14.72 -6.48
CA VAL A 64 -1.94 13.61 -5.52
C VAL A 64 -1.32 12.41 -6.22
N LYS A 65 -1.87 11.98 -7.36
CA LYS A 65 -1.36 10.85 -8.15
C LYS A 65 0.12 11.01 -8.55
N GLU A 66 0.52 12.24 -8.90
CA GLU A 66 1.90 12.55 -9.27
C GLU A 66 2.86 12.64 -8.08
N ASN A 67 2.38 12.92 -6.86
CA ASN A 67 3.23 13.21 -5.68
C ASN A 67 3.09 12.20 -4.54
N LEU A 68 2.19 11.22 -4.66
CA LEU A 68 2.00 10.12 -3.72
C LEU A 68 2.41 8.81 -4.37
N ARG A 69 3.17 8.01 -3.64
CA ARG A 69 3.49 6.62 -3.99
C ARG A 69 2.71 5.70 -3.07
N ILE A 70 2.10 4.66 -3.64
CA ILE A 70 1.45 3.61 -2.86
C ILE A 70 2.49 2.53 -2.59
N GLU A 71 2.73 2.23 -1.32
CA GLU A 71 3.71 1.23 -0.91
C GLU A 71 3.00 0.00 -0.36
N ILE A 72 3.13 -1.12 -1.07
CA ILE A 72 2.56 -2.39 -0.64
C ILE A 72 3.51 -3.02 0.37
N ILE A 73 3.02 -3.15 1.60
CA ILE A 73 3.78 -3.69 2.74
C ILE A 73 3.23 -5.06 3.16
N GLU A 74 4.05 -5.84 3.85
CA GLU A 74 3.58 -7.05 4.51
C GLU A 74 3.47 -6.78 6.02
N ASN A 75 2.24 -6.75 6.54
CA ASN A 75 1.99 -6.74 7.98
C ASN A 75 1.54 -8.15 8.43
N ALA A 76 2.28 -8.75 9.35
CA ALA A 76 1.81 -9.95 10.04
C ALA A 76 0.69 -9.55 11.03
N LEU A 77 -0.57 -9.83 10.72
CA LEU A 77 -1.69 -9.56 11.62
C LEU A 77 -1.56 -10.35 12.94
N ALA A 78 -1.80 -9.68 14.07
CA ALA A 78 -1.89 -10.28 15.40
C ALA A 78 -3.20 -11.06 15.64
N GLN A 79 -4.30 -10.69 14.98
CA GLN A 79 -5.55 -11.44 14.95
C GLN A 79 -6.18 -11.39 13.56
N ARG A 80 -6.76 -12.51 13.12
CA ARG A 80 -7.16 -12.75 11.74
C ARG A 80 -8.66 -13.06 11.68
N LYS A 81 -9.40 -12.35 10.83
CA LYS A 81 -10.81 -12.65 10.55
C LYS A 81 -11.00 -13.77 9.52
N PHE A 82 -10.01 -14.00 8.65
CA PHE A 82 -10.08 -15.01 7.60
C PHE A 82 -8.80 -15.86 7.55
N SER A 83 -8.93 -17.12 7.12
CA SER A 83 -7.81 -18.04 6.89
C SER A 83 -6.87 -17.50 5.81
N TYR A 84 -5.56 -17.65 6.00
CA TYR A 84 -4.51 -17.27 5.05
C TYR A 84 -4.59 -18.18 3.80
N PHE A 85 -5.54 -17.88 2.92
CA PHE A 85 -5.76 -18.53 1.64
C PHE A 85 -6.28 -17.46 0.66
N VAL A 86 -5.81 -17.21 -0.56
CA VAL A 86 -4.62 -17.57 -1.36
C VAL A 86 -4.64 -16.54 -2.50
N GLY A 87 -3.86 -15.46 -2.40
CA GLY A 87 -3.85 -14.47 -3.47
C GLY A 87 -2.83 -13.40 -3.19
N PHE A 88 -1.89 -13.25 -4.12
CA PHE A 88 -1.16 -12.01 -4.23
C PHE A 88 -2.03 -11.06 -5.06
N ASN A 89 -2.39 -9.90 -4.52
CA ASN A 89 -3.38 -8.97 -5.07
C ASN A 89 -2.88 -8.24 -6.33
N THR A 90 -2.58 -9.03 -7.35
CA THR A 90 -1.96 -8.63 -8.63
C THR A 90 -2.88 -7.67 -9.38
N ASP A 91 -4.17 -7.96 -9.40
CA ASP A 91 -5.17 -7.16 -10.11
C ASP A 91 -5.37 -5.80 -9.44
N ASP A 92 -5.45 -5.74 -8.11
CA ASP A 92 -5.58 -4.48 -7.38
C ASP A 92 -4.31 -3.62 -7.53
N ILE A 93 -3.12 -4.24 -7.50
CA ILE A 93 -1.85 -3.55 -7.75
C ILE A 93 -1.81 -2.96 -9.15
N LYS A 94 -2.24 -3.74 -10.15
CA LYS A 94 -2.36 -3.27 -11.53
C LYS A 94 -3.35 -2.12 -11.63
N GLU A 95 -4.47 -2.18 -10.91
CA GLU A 95 -5.46 -1.12 -10.92
C GLU A 95 -4.93 0.18 -10.31
N ILE A 96 -4.20 0.10 -9.18
CA ILE A 96 -3.53 1.27 -8.59
C ILE A 96 -2.57 1.93 -9.59
N TYR A 97 -1.80 1.12 -10.32
CA TYR A 97 -0.94 1.61 -11.39
C TYR A 97 -1.75 2.28 -12.51
N ASN A 98 -2.83 1.66 -12.97
CA ASN A 98 -3.71 2.21 -14.02
C ASN A 98 -4.40 3.52 -13.61
N ILE A 99 -4.75 3.67 -12.34
CA ILE A 99 -5.30 4.91 -11.77
C ILE A 99 -4.29 6.08 -11.89
N GLY A 100 -3.00 5.77 -11.97
CA GLY A 100 -1.91 6.71 -12.23
C GLY A 100 -0.93 6.91 -11.07
N PHE A 101 -0.96 6.03 -10.06
CA PHE A 101 -0.01 6.07 -8.95
C PHE A 101 1.28 5.30 -9.30
N GLU A 102 2.40 5.74 -8.72
CA GLU A 102 3.56 4.85 -8.59
C GLU A 102 3.28 3.82 -7.50
N VAL A 103 3.57 2.55 -7.79
CA VAL A 103 3.54 1.48 -6.80
C VAL A 103 4.96 1.11 -6.38
N ALA A 104 5.20 0.99 -5.08
CA ALA A 104 6.40 0.37 -4.53
C ALA A 104 6.06 -0.87 -3.71
N PHE A 105 7.04 -1.75 -3.59
CA PHE A 105 7.01 -2.91 -2.71
C PHE A 105 8.01 -2.72 -1.57
N ASP A 106 7.57 -2.93 -0.34
CA ASP A 106 8.45 -2.91 0.84
C ASP A 106 8.66 -4.32 1.40
N TYR A 107 9.71 -4.51 2.20
CA TYR A 107 10.03 -5.78 2.85
C TYR A 107 10.10 -6.98 1.88
N LEU A 108 10.91 -6.84 0.81
CA LEU A 108 11.23 -7.97 -0.07
C LEU A 108 11.70 -9.19 0.74
N GLY A 109 11.07 -10.35 0.46
CA GLY A 109 11.40 -11.62 1.09
C GLY A 109 10.54 -11.97 2.32
N VAL A 110 9.63 -11.08 2.73
CA VAL A 110 8.76 -11.29 3.89
C VAL A 110 7.34 -11.64 3.46
N GLY A 111 6.80 -12.74 4.00
CA GLY A 111 5.41 -13.17 3.77
C GLY A 111 5.05 -13.25 2.28
N ASN A 112 3.98 -12.58 1.87
CA ASN A 112 3.53 -12.53 0.48
C ASN A 112 4.41 -11.69 -0.45
N ASN A 113 5.34 -10.89 0.08
CA ASN A 113 6.29 -10.09 -0.70
C ASN A 113 7.51 -10.91 -1.14
N SER A 114 7.26 -12.13 -1.61
CA SER A 114 8.26 -13.02 -2.19
C SER A 114 8.71 -12.55 -3.57
N LEU A 115 9.93 -12.94 -3.97
CA LEU A 115 10.46 -12.64 -5.30
C LEU A 115 9.53 -13.17 -6.42
N GLY A 116 8.96 -14.36 -6.24
CA GLY A 116 8.05 -14.97 -7.21
C GLY A 116 6.77 -14.17 -7.42
N ASN A 117 6.23 -13.55 -6.35
CA ASN A 117 5.06 -12.68 -6.47
C ASN A 117 5.41 -11.33 -7.10
N ILE A 118 6.56 -10.75 -6.77
CA ILE A 118 7.02 -9.50 -7.40
C ILE A 118 7.20 -9.67 -8.91
N LEU A 119 7.68 -10.82 -9.38
CA LEU A 119 7.80 -11.09 -10.81
C LEU A 119 6.44 -11.03 -11.56
N LYS A 120 5.31 -11.32 -10.88
CA LYS A 120 3.97 -11.24 -11.48
C LYS A 120 3.51 -9.80 -11.72
N ILE A 121 4.04 -8.85 -10.98
CA ILE A 121 3.65 -7.43 -11.03
C ILE A 121 4.80 -6.51 -11.46
N LYS A 122 5.91 -7.06 -11.96
CA LYS A 122 7.14 -6.31 -12.25
C LYS A 122 6.90 -5.10 -13.17
N ASP A 123 5.89 -5.18 -14.03
CA ASP A 123 5.57 -4.14 -15.01
C ASP A 123 4.71 -3.00 -14.40
N TYR A 124 4.19 -3.19 -13.18
CA TYR A 124 3.37 -2.23 -12.44
C TYR A 124 4.09 -1.64 -11.22
N VAL A 125 5.29 -2.13 -10.89
CA VAL A 125 6.07 -1.71 -9.72
C VAL A 125 7.22 -0.81 -10.15
N TYR A 126 7.24 0.39 -9.60
CA TYR A 126 8.31 1.37 -9.82
C TYR A 126 9.54 1.09 -8.96
N ARG A 127 9.36 0.56 -7.73
CA ARG A 127 10.45 0.40 -6.76
C ARG A 127 10.22 -0.81 -5.87
N ILE A 128 11.30 -1.53 -5.57
CA ILE A 128 11.34 -2.58 -4.55
C ILE A 128 12.28 -2.10 -3.44
N LYS A 129 11.88 -2.27 -2.18
CA LYS A 129 12.67 -1.95 -0.99
C LYS A 129 12.96 -3.24 -0.22
N GLY A 130 14.22 -3.40 0.17
CA GLY A 130 14.66 -4.45 1.07
C GLY A 130 15.00 -3.86 2.43
N SER A 131 14.59 -4.54 3.51
CA SER A 131 14.99 -4.16 4.86
C SER A 131 16.30 -4.84 5.21
N ARG A 132 17.35 -4.05 5.43
CA ARG A 132 18.66 -4.54 5.90
C ARG A 132 18.54 -5.23 7.26
N VAL A 133 17.75 -4.68 8.17
CA VAL A 133 17.52 -5.25 9.50
C VAL A 133 16.95 -6.66 9.37
N HIS A 134 15.91 -6.81 8.54
CA HIS A 134 15.29 -8.11 8.30
C HIS A 134 16.27 -9.12 7.70
N PHE A 135 17.09 -8.68 6.74
CA PHE A 135 18.11 -9.55 6.14
C PHE A 135 19.16 -10.01 7.17
N GLU A 136 19.61 -9.11 8.05
CA GLU A 136 20.55 -9.46 9.12
C GLU A 136 19.95 -10.41 10.15
N GLU A 137 18.65 -10.30 10.45
CA GLU A 137 17.92 -11.24 11.33
C GLU A 137 17.85 -12.64 10.71
N THR A 138 17.40 -12.76 9.45
CA THR A 138 17.32 -14.06 8.76
C THR A 138 18.69 -14.76 8.67
N MET A 139 19.76 -14.01 8.45
CA MET A 139 21.13 -14.54 8.37
C MET A 139 21.71 -14.98 9.71
N ARG A 140 21.15 -14.52 10.85
CA ARG A 140 21.56 -14.99 12.19
C ARG A 140 20.83 -16.27 12.60
N GLU A 141 19.65 -16.50 12.03
CA GLU A 141 18.80 -17.66 12.29
C GLU A 141 19.11 -18.87 11.39
N SER A 142 19.98 -18.70 10.39
CA SER A 142 20.43 -19.73 9.43
C SER A 142 21.82 -20.27 9.75
#